data_AF-A0AB39U8N6-F1
#
_entry.id   AF-A0AB39U8N6-F1
#
_cell.length_a   1.000
_cell.length_b   1.000
_cell.length_c   1.000
_cell.angle_alpha   90.00
_cell.angle_beta   90.00
_cell.angle_gamma   90.00
#
_symmetry.space_group_name_H-M   'P 1'
#
loop_
_entity.id
_entity.type
_entity.pdbx_description
1 polymer ?
#
loop_
_entity_poly.entity_id
_entity_poly.type
_entity_poly.pdbx_seq_one_letter_code
_entity_poly.pdbx_strand_id
1 'polypeptide(L)'
;MRNSVQWAAVAPPIVVSDQESIADLVHMTIEAHELTVTDDGGFRRPGIQGNPDELKKLMEKLSSPIHTVFDMVYGQTPAQRYGFMDLFDQISRFAEMLAKDHLFGDGNKRTAVRVSIALLYAHGVVLDVDDSPNPERNGIYQWIQQLVEGKKDYKEIASLLRDNARSEDE
;
A
#
# COMPACT_ATOMS: atom_id res chain seq x y z
N MET A 1 15.29 -17.08 -21.43
CA MET A 1 14.02 -17.42 -20.73
C MET A 1 14.21 -16.96 -19.30
N ARG A 2 13.50 -15.91 -18.83
CA ARG A 2 13.47 -15.61 -17.39
C ARG A 2 12.70 -16.77 -16.75
N ASN A 3 13.23 -17.40 -15.71
CA ASN A 3 12.43 -18.28 -14.88
C ASN A 3 11.23 -17.46 -14.40
N SER A 4 10.01 -17.93 -14.65
CA SER A 4 8.83 -17.26 -14.10
C SER A 4 8.85 -17.47 -12.59
N VAL A 5 9.14 -16.42 -11.83
CA VAL A 5 9.11 -16.44 -10.36
C VAL A 5 7.72 -16.90 -9.91
N GLN A 6 7.66 -17.90 -9.03
CA GLN A 6 6.39 -18.35 -8.44
C GLN A 6 6.03 -17.45 -7.26
N TRP A 7 5.45 -16.29 -7.56
CA TRP A 7 5.19 -15.24 -6.57
C TRP A 7 4.36 -15.67 -5.36
N ALA A 8 3.40 -16.57 -5.53
CA ALA A 8 2.63 -17.10 -4.40
C ALA A 8 3.48 -17.84 -3.35
N ALA A 9 4.67 -18.33 -3.72
CA ALA A 9 5.62 -18.97 -2.80
C ALA A 9 6.64 -17.98 -2.24
N VAL A 10 7.07 -17.00 -3.03
CA VAL A 10 8.08 -15.99 -2.63
C VAL A 10 7.46 -14.90 -1.76
N ALA A 11 6.31 -14.38 -2.19
CA ALA A 11 5.58 -13.30 -1.53
C ALA A 11 4.09 -13.69 -1.41
N PRO A 12 3.75 -14.62 -0.50
CA PRO A 12 2.36 -15.00 -0.26
C PRO A 12 1.54 -13.85 0.33
N PRO A 13 0.20 -13.88 0.26
CA PRO A 13 -0.64 -12.92 0.98
C PRO A 13 -0.40 -12.99 2.49
N ILE A 14 -0.31 -11.83 3.11
CA ILE A 14 -0.07 -11.64 4.55
C ILE A 14 -1.39 -11.78 5.30
N VAL A 15 -1.33 -12.41 6.48
CA VAL A 15 -2.41 -12.39 7.47
C VAL A 15 -1.83 -11.87 8.76
N VAL A 16 -2.40 -10.79 9.27
CA VAL A 16 -2.04 -10.22 10.58
C VAL A 16 -3.05 -10.73 11.60
N SER A 17 -2.58 -11.41 12.64
CA SER A 17 -3.43 -12.14 13.59
C SER A 17 -3.62 -11.46 14.94
N ASP A 18 -2.90 -10.38 15.21
CA ASP A 18 -2.89 -9.69 16.50
C ASP A 18 -3.10 -8.17 16.35
N GLN A 19 -3.68 -7.59 17.40
CA GLN A 19 -4.05 -6.17 17.42
C GLN A 19 -2.82 -5.24 17.46
N GLU A 20 -1.70 -5.72 18.00
CA GLU A 20 -0.45 -4.96 18.09
C GLU A 20 0.11 -4.70 16.69
N SER A 21 0.25 -5.76 15.88
CA SER A 21 0.69 -5.66 14.49
C SER A 21 -0.24 -4.81 13.61
N ILE A 22 -1.56 -4.85 13.85
CA ILE A 22 -2.50 -3.96 13.17
C ILE A 22 -2.25 -2.50 13.56
N ALA A 23 -2.05 -2.22 14.85
CA ALA A 23 -1.72 -0.88 15.32
C ALA A 23 -0.39 -0.39 14.73
N ASP A 24 0.61 -1.24 14.65
CA ASP A 24 1.91 -0.93 14.05
C ASP A 24 1.78 -0.58 12.56
N LEU A 25 0.96 -1.32 11.80
CA LEU A 25 0.67 -0.98 10.39
C LEU A 25 -0.05 0.37 10.25
N VAL A 26 -0.97 0.68 11.16
CA VAL A 26 -1.64 2.00 11.21
C VAL A 26 -0.61 3.10 11.46
N HIS A 27 0.24 2.93 12.49
CA HIS A 27 1.28 3.90 12.85
C HIS A 27 2.29 4.11 11.72
N MET A 28 2.83 3.03 11.16
CA MET A 28 3.78 3.08 10.04
C MET A 28 3.18 3.79 8.81
N THR A 29 1.90 3.59 8.53
CA THR A 29 1.23 4.26 7.41
C THR A 29 1.06 5.76 7.67
N ILE A 30 0.80 6.17 8.90
CA ILE A 30 0.75 7.59 9.30
C ILE A 30 2.15 8.20 9.21
N GLU A 31 3.18 7.53 9.72
CA GLU A 31 4.58 8.00 9.62
C GLU A 31 5.03 8.15 8.17
N ALA A 32 4.73 7.16 7.32
CA ALA A 32 5.01 7.22 5.88
C ALA A 32 4.29 8.40 5.22
N HIS A 33 3.06 8.71 5.64
CA HIS A 33 2.34 9.90 5.19
C HIS A 33 3.05 11.20 5.62
N GLU A 34 3.46 11.30 6.88
CA GLU A 34 4.15 12.49 7.40
C GLU A 34 5.48 12.75 6.67
N LEU A 35 6.25 11.70 6.39
CA LEU A 35 7.46 11.76 5.57
C LEU A 35 7.12 12.22 4.14
N THR A 36 6.08 11.65 3.53
CA THR A 36 5.62 12.04 2.19
C THR A 36 5.30 13.53 2.08
N VAL A 37 4.59 14.08 3.05
CA VAL A 37 4.22 15.50 3.06
C VAL A 37 5.42 16.39 3.36
N THR A 38 6.39 15.90 4.15
CA THR A 38 7.60 16.64 4.51
C THR A 38 8.60 16.72 3.36
N ASP A 39 8.83 15.62 2.65
CA ASP A 39 9.82 15.52 1.57
C ASP A 39 9.35 16.16 0.26
N ASP A 40 8.08 15.92 -0.12
CA ASP A 40 7.58 16.25 -1.46
C ASP A 40 6.68 17.50 -1.49
N GLY A 41 6.46 18.14 -0.33
CA GLY A 41 5.54 19.25 -0.16
C GLY A 41 4.05 18.88 -0.29
N GLY A 42 3.16 19.68 0.30
CA GLY A 42 1.72 19.44 0.29
C GLY A 42 0.99 20.28 1.33
N PHE A 43 -0.34 20.36 1.24
CA PHE A 43 -1.13 21.00 2.30
C PHE A 43 -1.09 20.12 3.55
N ARG A 44 -0.21 20.46 4.51
CA ARG A 44 -0.36 19.98 5.88
C ARG A 44 -1.73 20.43 6.35
N ARG A 45 -2.63 19.51 6.72
CA ARG A 45 -3.72 19.91 7.62
C ARG A 45 -3.03 20.35 8.92
N PRO A 46 -3.17 21.62 9.35
CA PRO A 46 -2.80 21.99 10.71
C PRO A 46 -3.75 21.20 11.61
N GLY A 47 -3.32 20.05 12.15
CA GLY A 47 -4.25 19.20 12.89
C GLY A 47 -3.82 17.77 13.20
N ILE A 48 -2.93 17.12 12.44
CA ILE A 48 -2.43 15.80 12.88
C ILE A 48 -1.34 16.01 13.94
N GLN A 49 -0.43 16.95 13.69
CA GLN A 49 0.61 17.35 14.64
C GLN A 49 0.03 18.33 15.68
N GLY A 50 -0.24 17.81 16.88
CA GLY A 50 -0.66 18.60 18.04
C GLY A 50 -2.14 18.56 18.40
N ASN A 51 -2.98 17.79 17.70
CA ASN A 51 -4.36 17.52 18.11
C ASN A 51 -4.62 16.01 18.26
N PRO A 52 -4.56 15.48 19.50
CA PRO A 52 -4.78 14.06 19.78
C PRO A 52 -6.10 13.49 19.26
N ASP A 53 -7.17 14.29 19.21
CA ASP A 53 -8.48 13.82 18.76
C ASP A 53 -8.53 13.59 17.24
N GLU A 54 -7.85 14.43 16.46
CA GLU A 54 -7.75 14.25 15.01
C GLU A 54 -6.84 13.09 14.64
N LEU A 55 -5.75 12.88 15.39
CA LEU A 55 -4.90 11.69 15.24
C LEU A 55 -5.70 10.42 15.54
N LYS A 56 -6.46 10.39 16.64
CA LYS A 56 -7.30 9.24 16.98
C LYS A 56 -8.33 8.93 15.88
N LYS A 57 -9.01 9.93 15.34
CA LYS A 57 -9.97 9.75 14.23
C LYS A 57 -9.28 9.23 12.97
N LEU A 58 -8.07 9.69 12.67
CA LEU A 58 -7.31 9.21 11.53
C LEU A 58 -6.93 7.73 11.72
N MET A 59 -6.45 7.36 12.91
CA MET A 59 -6.15 5.97 13.24
C MET A 59 -7.39 5.09 13.07
N GLU A 60 -8.54 5.46 13.62
CA GLU A 60 -9.80 4.73 13.49
C GLU A 60 -10.22 4.55 12.02
N LYS A 61 -10.09 5.60 11.20
CA LYS A 61 -10.40 5.53 9.76
C LYS A 61 -9.43 4.61 9.01
N LEU A 62 -8.15 4.66 9.36
CA LEU A 62 -7.09 3.88 8.72
C LEU A 62 -7.09 2.40 9.16
N SER A 63 -7.59 2.10 10.36
CA SER A 63 -7.80 0.73 10.80
C SER A 63 -8.75 -0.02 9.86
N SER A 64 -9.77 0.64 9.30
CA SER A 64 -10.74 0.00 8.41
C SER A 64 -10.11 -0.66 7.16
N PRO A 65 -9.34 0.05 6.31
CA PRO A 65 -8.67 -0.58 5.16
C PRO A 65 -7.63 -1.62 5.59
N ILE A 66 -6.94 -1.41 6.72
CA ILE A 66 -5.95 -2.38 7.22
C ILE A 66 -6.62 -3.68 7.67
N HIS A 67 -7.68 -3.62 8.48
CA HIS A 67 -8.46 -4.81 8.84
C HIS A 67 -9.06 -5.48 7.60
N THR A 68 -9.53 -4.67 6.65
CA THR A 68 -10.09 -5.20 5.41
C THR A 68 -9.06 -6.04 4.65
N VAL A 69 -7.82 -5.56 4.53
CA VAL A 69 -6.82 -6.16 3.64
C VAL A 69 -5.90 -7.17 4.33
N PHE A 70 -5.66 -7.06 5.63
CA PHE A 70 -4.66 -7.87 6.34
C PHE A 70 -5.25 -8.78 7.42
N ASP A 71 -6.42 -8.46 7.95
CA ASP A 71 -6.99 -9.19 9.09
C ASP A 71 -7.86 -10.39 8.68
N MET A 72 -7.94 -11.36 9.57
CA MET A 72 -8.86 -12.48 9.47
C MET A 72 -10.24 -12.07 9.99
N VAL A 73 -11.27 -12.22 9.15
CA VAL A 73 -12.64 -11.84 9.50
C VAL A 73 -13.53 -13.08 9.44
N TYR A 74 -14.17 -13.42 10.56
CA TYR A 74 -15.01 -14.62 10.72
C TYR A 74 -14.32 -15.93 10.29
N GLY A 75 -13.03 -16.08 10.62
CA GLY A 75 -12.24 -17.25 10.28
C GLY A 75 -11.78 -17.32 8.83
N GLN A 76 -12.00 -16.27 8.03
CA GLN A 76 -11.54 -16.18 6.64
C GLN A 76 -10.37 -15.22 6.51
N THR A 77 -9.29 -15.68 5.87
CA THR A 77 -8.15 -14.84 5.51
C THR A 77 -8.53 -13.81 4.45
N PRO A 78 -7.80 -12.70 4.31
CA PRO A 78 -8.00 -11.77 3.20
C PRO A 78 -7.94 -12.44 1.83
N ALA A 79 -7.03 -13.41 1.65
CA ALA A 79 -6.92 -14.18 0.41
C ALA A 79 -8.20 -14.98 0.10
N GLN A 80 -8.84 -15.58 1.11
CA GLN A 80 -10.11 -16.28 0.92
C GLN A 80 -11.27 -15.33 0.59
N ARG A 81 -11.28 -14.13 1.20
CA ARG A 81 -12.34 -13.13 1.00
C ARG A 81 -12.27 -12.45 -0.37
N TYR A 82 -11.06 -12.17 -0.85
CA TYR A 82 -10.85 -11.36 -2.06
C TYR A 82 -10.16 -12.09 -3.21
N GLY A 83 -9.75 -13.35 -3.00
CA GLY A 83 -9.05 -14.15 -4.02
C GLY A 83 -7.64 -13.67 -4.30
N PHE A 84 -6.92 -13.16 -3.30
CA PHE A 84 -5.51 -12.76 -3.46
C PHE A 84 -4.65 -13.99 -3.72
N MET A 85 -3.92 -14.01 -4.83
CA MET A 85 -3.00 -15.10 -5.18
C MET A 85 -1.63 -14.93 -4.53
N ASP A 86 -1.19 -13.69 -4.38
CA ASP A 86 0.10 -13.28 -3.84
C ASP A 86 0.01 -11.88 -3.23
N LEU A 87 1.12 -11.40 -2.70
CA LEU A 87 1.23 -10.10 -2.05
C LEU A 87 0.87 -8.94 -2.98
N PHE A 88 1.07 -9.06 -4.30
CA PHE A 88 0.78 -7.99 -5.24
C PHE A 88 -0.71 -7.67 -5.34
N ASP A 89 -1.57 -8.70 -5.32
CA ASP A 89 -3.03 -8.50 -5.30
C ASP A 89 -3.45 -7.76 -4.03
N GLN A 90 -2.90 -8.20 -2.89
CA GLN A 90 -3.22 -7.67 -1.59
C GLN A 90 -2.77 -6.21 -1.45
N ILE A 91 -1.52 -5.90 -1.81
CA ILE A 91 -0.97 -4.55 -1.74
C ILE A 91 -1.66 -3.62 -2.74
N SER A 92 -1.98 -4.09 -3.95
CA SER A 92 -2.73 -3.27 -4.91
C SER A 92 -4.12 -2.94 -4.40
N ARG A 93 -4.78 -3.88 -3.73
CA ARG A 93 -6.08 -3.62 -3.08
C ARG A 93 -5.95 -2.62 -1.94
N PHE A 94 -4.89 -2.71 -1.14
CA PHE A 94 -4.62 -1.73 -0.08
C PHE A 94 -4.34 -0.33 -0.65
N ALA A 95 -3.51 -0.24 -1.68
CA ALA A 95 -3.19 0.99 -2.38
C ALA A 95 -4.45 1.65 -2.95
N GLU A 96 -5.37 0.87 -3.49
CA GLU A 96 -6.66 1.36 -3.96
C GLU A 96 -7.45 2.05 -2.85
N MET A 97 -7.58 1.39 -1.69
CA MET A 97 -8.30 1.94 -0.54
C MET A 97 -7.62 3.21 -0.02
N LEU A 98 -6.30 3.18 0.20
CA LEU A 98 -5.56 4.36 0.67
C LEU A 98 -5.66 5.55 -0.30
N ALA A 99 -5.61 5.29 -1.61
CA ALA A 99 -5.61 6.35 -2.60
C ALA A 99 -7.01 6.95 -2.84
N LYS A 100 -8.08 6.14 -2.70
CA LYS A 100 -9.47 6.56 -2.95
C LYS A 100 -10.23 7.02 -1.71
N ASP A 101 -9.88 6.55 -0.51
CA ASP A 101 -10.66 6.83 0.71
C ASP A 101 -10.43 8.24 1.28
N HIS A 102 -9.57 9.05 0.64
CA HIS A 102 -9.28 10.45 1.01
C HIS A 102 -9.00 10.63 2.51
N LEU A 103 -8.26 9.68 3.10
CA LEU A 103 -7.95 9.63 4.53
C LEU A 103 -7.20 10.88 4.99
N PHE A 104 -6.35 11.42 4.11
CA PHE A 104 -5.53 12.60 4.35
C PHE A 104 -6.03 13.81 3.56
N GLY A 105 -5.69 15.02 4.02
CA GLY A 105 -6.05 16.27 3.34
C GLY A 105 -5.43 16.45 1.96
N ASP A 106 -4.25 15.88 1.76
CA ASP A 106 -3.48 15.82 0.52
C ASP A 106 -2.57 14.57 0.61
N GLY A 107 -1.86 14.19 -0.45
CA GLY A 107 -0.80 13.19 -0.38
C GLY A 107 -1.26 11.73 -0.36
N ASN A 108 -2.56 11.44 -0.42
CA ASN A 108 -3.12 10.08 -0.40
C ASN A 108 -2.44 9.15 -1.44
N LYS A 109 -2.32 9.60 -2.69
CA LYS A 109 -1.67 8.83 -3.77
C LYS A 109 -0.20 8.53 -3.49
N ARG A 110 0.56 9.54 -3.05
CA ARG A 110 1.98 9.40 -2.73
C ARG A 110 2.20 8.50 -1.51
N THR A 111 1.31 8.58 -0.53
CA THR A 111 1.30 7.70 0.64
C THR A 111 1.02 6.26 0.23
N ALA A 112 0.01 6.03 -0.61
CA ALA A 112 -0.30 4.71 -1.14
C ALA A 112 0.90 4.11 -1.90
N VAL A 113 1.61 4.91 -2.71
CA VAL A 113 2.85 4.50 -3.40
C VAL A 113 3.91 4.08 -2.37
N ARG A 114 4.29 4.97 -1.45
CA ARG A 114 5.38 4.71 -0.49
C ARG A 114 5.10 3.50 0.40
N VAL A 115 3.89 3.40 0.95
CA VAL A 115 3.51 2.28 1.82
C VAL A 115 3.47 0.97 1.04
N SER A 116 2.99 0.97 -0.20
CA SER A 116 2.98 -0.23 -1.04
C SER A 116 4.38 -0.74 -1.34
N ILE A 117 5.30 0.17 -1.71
CA ILE A 117 6.70 -0.18 -1.97
C ILE A 117 7.38 -0.68 -0.70
N ALA A 118 7.17 0.00 0.44
CA ALA A 118 7.74 -0.39 1.71
C ALA A 118 7.29 -1.80 2.14
N LEU A 119 6.00 -2.12 1.96
CA LEU A 119 5.46 -3.45 2.27
C LEU A 119 6.00 -4.53 1.33
N LEU A 120 6.13 -4.25 0.03
CA LEU A 120 6.75 -5.18 -0.92
C LEU A 120 8.22 -5.44 -0.55
N TYR A 121 8.97 -4.38 -0.28
CA TYR A 121 10.38 -4.46 0.12
C TYR A 121 10.57 -5.24 1.42
N ALA A 122 9.73 -4.99 2.43
CA ALA A 122 9.75 -5.73 3.69
C ALA A 122 9.48 -7.25 3.54
N HIS A 123 8.93 -7.67 2.39
CA HIS A 123 8.68 -9.08 2.06
C HIS A 123 9.59 -9.59 0.94
N GLY A 124 10.77 -8.99 0.78
CA GLY A 124 11.81 -9.46 -0.15
C GLY A 124 11.47 -9.23 -1.63
N VAL A 125 10.57 -8.30 -1.94
CA VAL A 125 10.21 -7.93 -3.32
C VAL A 125 10.83 -6.59 -3.68
N VAL A 126 11.64 -6.59 -4.74
CA VAL A 126 12.21 -5.36 -5.31
C VAL A 126 11.56 -5.07 -6.67
N LEU A 127 11.19 -3.81 -6.90
CA LEU A 127 10.62 -3.37 -8.17
C LEU A 127 11.72 -2.78 -9.08
N ASP A 128 11.78 -3.26 -10.31
CA ASP A 128 12.61 -2.75 -11.41
C ASP A 128 11.83 -1.69 -12.20
N VAL A 129 11.69 -0.51 -11.60
CA VAL A 129 10.91 0.62 -12.13
C VAL A 129 11.66 1.93 -11.90
N ASP A 130 11.47 2.90 -12.80
CA ASP A 130 12.03 4.25 -12.65
C ASP A 130 11.38 4.94 -11.43
N ASP A 131 12.10 5.00 -10.31
CA ASP A 131 11.71 5.75 -9.10
C ASP A 131 12.16 7.21 -9.19
N SER A 132 11.78 7.85 -10.29
CA SER A 132 12.07 9.25 -10.52
C SER A 132 11.28 10.13 -9.53
N PRO A 133 11.88 11.20 -8.99
CA PRO A 133 11.16 12.18 -8.19
C PRO A 133 10.15 13.00 -9.02
N ASN A 134 10.27 13.00 -10.35
CA ASN A 134 9.26 13.55 -11.25
C ASN A 134 8.11 12.54 -11.45
N PRO A 135 6.85 12.87 -11.06
CA PRO A 135 5.70 12.00 -11.22
C PRO A 135 5.40 11.55 -12.65
N GLU A 136 5.75 12.36 -13.65
CA GLU A 136 5.57 12.02 -15.07
C GLU A 136 6.53 10.94 -15.55
N ARG A 137 7.57 10.64 -14.76
CA ARG A 137 8.56 9.61 -15.03
C ARG A 137 8.53 8.46 -14.01
N ASN A 138 7.77 8.61 -12.92
CA ASN A 138 7.65 7.58 -11.89
C ASN A 138 6.59 6.54 -12.28
N GLY A 139 7.03 5.34 -12.66
CA GLY A 139 6.13 4.29 -13.17
C GLY A 139 5.06 3.86 -12.15
N ILE A 140 5.44 3.73 -10.87
CA ILE A 140 4.52 3.32 -9.81
C ILE A 140 3.48 4.41 -9.55
N TYR A 141 3.90 5.68 -9.52
CA TYR A 141 2.98 6.80 -9.35
C TYR A 141 1.94 6.82 -10.48
N GLN A 142 2.35 6.62 -11.73
CA GLN A 142 1.44 6.56 -12.87
C GLN A 142 0.43 5.40 -12.75
N TRP A 143 0.87 4.24 -12.29
CA TRP A 143 -0.02 3.09 -12.06
C TRP A 143 -1.06 3.39 -10.98
N ILE A 144 -0.65 3.95 -9.84
CA ILE A 144 -1.58 4.36 -8.78
C ILE A 144 -2.49 5.51 -9.25
N GLN A 145 -2.02 6.41 -10.10
CA GLN A 145 -2.87 7.43 -10.71
C GLN A 145 -3.95 6.81 -11.61
N GLN A 146 -3.60 5.82 -12.44
CA GLN A 146 -4.57 5.08 -13.28
C GLN A 146 -5.61 4.33 -12.44
N LEU A 147 -5.20 3.80 -11.28
CA LEU A 147 -6.09 3.17 -10.30
C LEU A 147 -7.10 4.16 -9.70
N VAL A 148 -6.64 5.35 -9.31
CA VAL A 148 -7.50 6.43 -8.78
C VAL A 148 -8.45 6.98 -9.85
N GLU A 149 -7.97 7.12 -11.08
CA GLU A 149 -8.79 7.56 -12.23
C GLU A 149 -9.76 6.47 -12.72
N GLY A 150 -9.71 5.26 -12.16
CA GLY A 150 -10.55 4.13 -12.56
C GLY A 150 -10.22 3.58 -13.95
N LYS A 151 -9.05 3.93 -14.51
CA LYS A 151 -8.56 3.41 -15.80
C LYS A 151 -8.01 1.99 -15.68
N LYS A 152 -7.57 1.62 -14.48
CA LYS A 152 -7.13 0.28 -14.11
C LYS A 152 -7.78 -0.14 -12.81
N ASP A 153 -8.11 -1.41 -12.68
CA ASP A 153 -8.46 -1.99 -11.38
C ASP A 153 -7.22 -2.45 -10.62
N TYR A 154 -7.39 -2.82 -9.34
CA TYR A 154 -6.27 -3.25 -8.51
C TYR A 154 -5.59 -4.54 -9.02
N LYS A 155 -6.29 -5.41 -9.78
CA LYS A 155 -5.70 -6.64 -10.32
C LYS A 155 -4.78 -6.32 -11.49
N GLU A 156 -5.16 -5.36 -12.33
CA GLU A 156 -4.27 -4.86 -13.38
C GLU A 156 -3.02 -4.19 -12.80
N ILE A 157 -3.15 -3.43 -11.69
CA ILE A 157 -1.99 -2.88 -10.99
C ILE A 157 -1.13 -4.00 -10.41
N ALA A 158 -1.73 -5.02 -9.80
CA ALA A 158 -1.01 -6.16 -9.29
C ALA A 158 -0.21 -6.87 -10.40
N SER A 159 -0.79 -7.02 -11.60
CA SER A 159 -0.07 -7.57 -12.75
C SER A 159 1.14 -6.74 -13.13
N LEU A 160 0.98 -5.40 -13.20
CA LEU A 160 2.08 -4.51 -13.53
C LEU A 160 3.21 -4.58 -12.50
N LEU A 161 2.86 -4.64 -11.21
CA LEU A 161 3.86 -4.79 -10.15
C LEU A 161 4.61 -6.13 -10.30
N ARG A 162 3.91 -7.24 -10.54
CA ARG A 162 4.55 -8.55 -10.79
C ARG A 162 5.49 -8.55 -11.97
N ASP A 163 5.07 -7.95 -13.08
CA ASP A 163 5.85 -7.94 -14.33
C ASP A 163 7.16 -7.14 -14.20
N ASN A 164 7.21 -6.23 -13.22
CA ASN A 164 8.36 -5.40 -12.90
C ASN A 164 8.99 -5.76 -11.56
N ALA A 165 8.69 -6.92 -10.99
CA ALA A 165 9.26 -7.36 -9.72
C ALA A 165 10.39 -8.38 -9.91
N ARG A 166 11.30 -8.42 -8.94
CA ARG A 166 12.30 -9.49 -8.74
C ARG A 166 12.40 -9.82 -7.25
N SER A 167 12.80 -11.05 -6.94
CA SER A 167 13.10 -11.44 -5.56
C SER A 167 14.37 -10.71 -5.12
N GLU A 168 14.47 -10.29 -3.85
CA GLU A 168 15.70 -9.68 -3.33
C GLU A 168 16.89 -10.67 -3.36
N ASP A 169 16.59 -11.97 -3.31
CA ASP A 169 17.57 -13.07 -3.39
C ASP A 169 18.06 -13.40 -4.83
N GLU A 170 17.55 -12.70 -5.86
CA GLU A 170 18.00 -12.79 -7.27
C GLU A 170 18.92 -11.62 -7.67
#